data_AF-A0A7W1KR96-F1
#
_entry.id   AF-A0A7W1KR96-F1
#
_cell.length_a   1.000
_cell.length_b   1.000
_cell.length_c   1.000
_cell.angle_alpha   90.00
_cell.angle_beta   90.00
_cell.angle_gamma   90.00
#
_symmetry.space_group_name_H-M   'P 1'
#
loop_
_entity.id
_entity.type
_entity.pdbx_description
1 polymer ?
#
loop_
_entity_poly.entity_id
_entity_poly.type
_entity_poly.pdbx_seq_one_letter_code
_entity_poly.pdbx_strand_id
1 'polypeptide(L)'
;MEWFTDPQAWIGLLTLTLLEIVLGIDNIVFISILAGKLPAAKQNQARQIGLALAMIMRILLLLSLSWIVGLTKPLFILAGYDVTGRALILIGGGLFLLAKSTREIHNKLEGENGDRS
;
A
#
# COMPACT_ATOMS: atom_id res chain seq x y z
N MET A 1 0.32 30.54 12.13
CA MET A 1 -1.03 30.87 12.63
C MET A 1 -2.08 30.90 11.52
N GLU A 2 -1.72 30.93 10.23
CA GLU A 2 -2.70 31.06 9.13
C GLU A 2 -3.44 29.78 8.72
N TRP A 3 -2.95 28.59 9.09
CA TRP A 3 -3.55 27.31 8.69
C TRP A 3 -4.89 27.00 9.37
N PHE A 4 -5.13 27.53 10.57
CA PHE A 4 -6.39 27.34 11.30
C PHE A 4 -7.56 28.12 10.67
N THR A 5 -7.26 29.22 9.99
CA THR A 5 -8.23 30.10 9.33
C THR A 5 -8.40 29.81 7.84
N ASP A 6 -7.57 28.93 7.26
CA ASP A 6 -7.66 28.56 5.86
C ASP A 6 -8.70 27.44 5.65
N PRO A 7 -9.83 27.71 4.97
CA PRO A 7 -10.84 26.68 4.68
C PRO A 7 -10.29 25.50 3.87
N GLN A 8 -9.25 25.71 3.05
CA GLN A 8 -8.66 24.64 2.24
C GLN A 8 -7.93 23.60 3.11
N ALA A 9 -7.24 24.03 4.17
CA ALA A 9 -6.58 23.13 5.11
C ALA A 9 -7.60 22.21 5.82
N TRP A 10 -8.76 22.74 6.21
CA TRP A 10 -9.84 21.95 6.82
C TRP A 10 -10.44 20.94 5.85
N ILE A 11 -10.70 21.35 4.62
CA ILE A 11 -11.20 20.45 3.57
C ILE A 11 -10.17 19.35 3.29
N GLY A 12 -8.90 19.69 3.13
CA GLY A 12 -7.82 18.73 2.89
C GLY A 12 -7.67 17.73 4.04
N LEU A 13 -7.69 18.19 5.29
CA LEU A 13 -7.63 17.33 6.47
C LEU A 13 -8.84 16.40 6.55
N LEU A 14 -10.04 16.90 6.27
CA LEU A 14 -11.27 16.10 6.24
C LEU A 14 -11.22 15.04 5.14
N THR A 15 -10.82 15.41 3.91
CA THR A 15 -10.67 14.46 2.81
C THR A 15 -9.62 13.40 3.12
N LEU A 16 -8.45 13.79 3.63
CA LEU A 16 -7.38 12.86 3.99
C LEU A 16 -7.84 11.88 5.09
N THR A 17 -8.53 12.39 6.10
CA THR A 17 -9.08 11.58 7.20
C THR A 17 -10.13 10.59 6.69
N LEU A 18 -11.03 11.03 5.81
CA LEU A 18 -12.03 10.15 5.19
C LEU A 18 -11.39 9.05 4.35
N LEU A 19 -10.42 9.38 3.50
CA LEU A 19 -9.70 8.39 2.68
C LEU A 19 -9.00 7.37 3.57
N GLU A 20 -8.31 7.83 4.60
CA GLU A 20 -7.58 6.96 5.52
C GLU A 20 -8.52 6.01 6.28
N ILE A 21 -9.73 6.47 6.63
CA ILE A 21 -10.76 5.65 7.24
C ILE A 21 -11.26 4.58 6.25
N VAL A 22 -11.59 4.97 5.01
CA VAL A 22 -12.11 4.03 3.99
C VAL A 22 -11.09 2.94 3.66
N LEU A 23 -9.82 3.33 3.43
CA LEU A 23 -8.71 2.41 3.19
C LEU A 23 -8.43 1.52 4.41
N GLY A 24 -8.52 2.09 5.62
CA GLY A 24 -8.33 1.34 6.86
C GLY A 24 -9.40 0.28 7.10
N ILE A 25 -10.66 0.59 6.78
CA ILE A 25 -11.79 -0.34 6.95
C ILE A 25 -11.64 -1.55 6.03
N ASP A 26 -11.33 -1.35 4.75
CA ASP A 26 -11.18 -2.45 3.78
C ASP A 26 -10.16 -3.49 4.27
N ASN A 27 -9.02 -3.02 4.77
CA ASN A 27 -7.96 -3.87 5.29
C ASN A 27 -8.35 -4.61 6.58
N ILE A 28 -9.05 -3.96 7.52
CA ILE A 28 -9.54 -4.60 8.76
C ILE A 28 -10.62 -5.64 8.45
N VAL A 29 -11.52 -5.34 7.51
CA VAL A 29 -12.59 -6.24 7.06
C VAL A 29 -11.98 -7.48 6.40
N PHE A 30 -11.00 -7.32 5.51
CA PHE A 30 -10.30 -8.45 4.89
C PHE A 30 -9.67 -9.39 5.93
N ILE A 31 -8.92 -8.83 6.89
CA ILE A 31 -8.30 -9.61 7.97
C ILE A 31 -9.36 -10.35 8.80
N SER A 32 -10.47 -9.68 9.11
CA SER A 32 -11.56 -10.25 9.89
C SER A 32 -12.28 -11.39 9.14
N ILE A 33 -12.48 -11.24 7.82
CA ILE A 33 -13.06 -12.29 6.97
C ILE A 33 -12.12 -13.50 6.90
N LEU A 34 -10.84 -13.30 6.64
CA LEU A 34 -9.86 -14.39 6.55
C LEU A 34 -9.71 -15.11 7.88
N ALA A 35 -9.62 -14.38 8.99
CA ALA A 35 -9.55 -14.96 10.32
C ALA A 35 -10.83 -15.72 10.70
N GLY A 36 -11.99 -15.30 10.18
CA GLY A 36 -13.26 -16.01 10.34
C GLY A 36 -13.33 -17.37 9.64
N LYS A 37 -12.46 -17.61 8.64
CA LYS A 37 -12.35 -18.92 7.96
C LYS A 37 -11.51 -19.94 8.73
N LEU A 38 -10.86 -19.54 9.84
CA LEU A 38 -10.07 -20.44 10.67
C LEU A 38 -10.95 -21.20 11.70
N PRO A 39 -10.47 -22.33 12.23
CA PRO A 39 -11.16 -23.04 13.32
C PRO A 39 -11.41 -22.10 14.51
N ALA A 40 -12.58 -22.21 15.16
CA ALA A 40 -13.06 -21.29 16.21
C ALA A 40 -12.00 -20.99 17.29
N ALA A 41 -11.21 -21.99 17.68
CA ALA A 41 -10.14 -21.85 18.66
C ALA A 41 -9.01 -20.89 18.24
N LYS A 42 -8.77 -20.69 16.94
CA LYS A 42 -7.69 -19.85 16.41
C LYS A 42 -8.14 -18.50 15.86
N GLN A 43 -9.45 -18.29 15.67
CA GLN A 43 -9.98 -17.08 15.02
C GLN A 43 -9.62 -15.80 15.79
N ASN A 44 -9.70 -15.84 17.12
CA ASN A 44 -9.46 -14.65 17.95
C ASN A 44 -7.96 -14.28 17.93
N GLN A 45 -7.08 -15.29 18.07
CA GLN A 45 -5.64 -15.11 17.96
C GLN A 45 -5.23 -14.60 16.57
N ALA A 46 -5.81 -15.17 15.51
CA ALA A 46 -5.54 -14.75 14.13
C ALA A 46 -6.00 -13.30 13.87
N ARG A 47 -7.15 -12.88 14.41
CA ARG A 47 -7.59 -11.47 14.32
C ARG A 47 -6.62 -10.54 15.05
N GLN A 48 -6.26 -10.85 16.28
CA GLN A 48 -5.36 -9.99 17.06
C GLN A 48 -3.98 -9.86 16.41
N ILE A 49 -3.40 -10.99 15.98
CA ILE A 49 -2.11 -10.99 15.28
C ILE A 49 -2.22 -10.26 13.94
N GLY A 50 -3.28 -10.53 13.16
CA GLY A 50 -3.51 -9.88 11.88
C GLY A 50 -3.65 -8.37 12.00
N LEU A 51 -4.43 -7.89 12.98
CA LEU A 51 -4.61 -6.47 13.26
C LEU A 51 -3.32 -5.81 13.76
N ALA A 52 -2.59 -6.46 14.66
CA ALA A 52 -1.31 -5.97 15.16
C ALA A 52 -0.28 -5.85 14.03
N LEU A 53 -0.15 -6.89 13.20
CA LEU A 53 0.73 -6.89 12.03
C LEU A 53 0.31 -5.83 11.02
N ALA A 54 -0.99 -5.63 10.79
CA ALA A 54 -1.49 -4.60 9.88
C ALA A 54 -1.14 -3.18 10.35
N MET A 55 -1.28 -2.91 11.65
CA MET A 55 -0.87 -1.63 12.25
C MET A 55 0.64 -1.41 12.12
N ILE A 56 1.44 -2.43 12.42
CA ILE A 56 2.91 -2.37 12.26
C ILE A 56 3.28 -2.10 10.81
N MET A 57 2.72 -2.85 9.86
CA MET A 57 2.97 -2.66 8.44
C MET A 57 2.58 -1.26 7.98
N ARG A 58 1.46 -0.71 8.47
CA ARG A 58 1.05 0.66 8.16
C ARG A 58 2.07 1.69 8.64
N ILE A 59 2.55 1.55 9.88
CA ILE A 59 3.60 2.42 10.42
C ILE A 59 4.88 2.31 9.59
N LEU A 60 5.33 1.10 9.26
CA LEU A 60 6.53 0.87 8.45
C LEU A 60 6.39 1.47 7.05
N LEU A 61 5.23 1.34 6.41
CA LEU A 61 4.97 1.95 5.10
C LEU A 61 4.96 3.48 5.19
N LEU A 62 4.32 4.07 6.21
CA LEU A 62 4.33 5.52 6.43
C LEU A 62 5.74 6.05 6.68
N LEU A 63 6.54 5.37 7.50
CA LEU A 63 7.94 5.71 7.74
C LEU A 63 8.78 5.59 6.46
N SER A 64 8.60 4.52 5.69
CA SER A 64 9.27 4.34 4.40
C SER A 64 8.88 5.44 3.41
N LEU A 65 7.60 5.83 3.36
CA LEU A 65 7.13 6.93 2.53
C LEU A 65 7.76 8.27 2.95
N SER A 66 7.81 8.55 4.25
CA SER A 66 8.48 9.74 4.79
C SER A 66 9.95 9.79 4.38
N TRP A 67 10.66 8.66 4.48
CA TRP A 67 12.04 8.55 4.04
C TRP A 67 12.19 8.73 2.52
N ILE A 68 11.33 8.12 1.72
CA ILE A 68 11.28 8.22 0.25
C ILE A 68 11.04 9.66 -0.22
N VAL A 69 10.16 10.41 0.44
CA VAL A 69 9.92 11.83 0.11
C VAL A 69 11.20 12.66 0.33
N GLY A 70 12.03 12.26 1.31
CA GLY A 70 13.36 12.84 1.54
C GLY A 70 14.41 12.48 0.47
N LEU A 71 14.20 11.42 -0.33
CA LEU A 71 15.07 11.00 -1.44
C LEU A 71 14.91 11.86 -2.72
N THR A 72 14.30 13.04 -2.60
CA THR A 72 14.16 14.03 -3.66
C THR A 72 15.46 14.79 -3.96
N LYS A 73 16.47 14.71 -3.08
CA LYS A 73 17.80 15.24 -3.38
C LYS A 73 18.46 14.41 -4.51
N PRO A 74 19.10 15.05 -5.51
CA PRO A 74 19.82 14.34 -6.55
C PRO A 74 20.94 13.50 -5.92
N LEU A 75 20.89 12.18 -6.12
CA LEU A 75 21.88 11.24 -5.58
C LEU A 75 23.14 11.25 -6.44
N PHE A 76 23.00 11.39 -7.75
CA PHE A 76 24.08 11.53 -8.72
C PHE A 76 23.55 12.16 -10.02
N ILE A 77 24.43 12.86 -10.74
CA ILE A 77 24.11 13.49 -12.03
C ILE A 77 24.67 12.58 -13.11
N LEU A 78 23.81 12.06 -14.00
CA LEU A 78 24.21 11.23 -15.12
C LEU A 78 23.80 11.91 -16.43
N ALA A 79 24.76 12.20 -17.30
CA ALA A 79 24.52 12.81 -18.61
C ALA A 79 23.65 14.09 -18.59
N GLY A 80 23.78 14.91 -17.53
CA GLY A 80 23.01 16.15 -17.35
C GLY A 80 21.63 15.98 -16.72
N TYR A 81 21.24 14.76 -16.33
CA TYR A 81 19.99 14.47 -15.64
C TYR A 81 20.22 14.15 -14.15
N ASP A 82 19.43 14.78 -13.30
CA ASP A 82 19.40 14.53 -11.86
C ASP A 82 18.74 13.19 -11.56
N VAL A 83 19.54 12.18 -11.21
CA VAL A 83 19.00 10.90 -10.77
C VAL A 83 18.66 10.98 -9.28
N THR A 84 17.37 11.04 -9.00
CA THR A 84 16.83 11.04 -7.63
C THR A 84 16.46 9.63 -7.21
N GLY A 85 16.54 9.33 -5.91
CA GLY A 85 16.09 8.04 -5.38
C GLY A 85 14.61 7.77 -5.68
N ARG A 86 13.79 8.83 -5.70
CA ARG A 86 12.39 8.77 -6.14
C ARG A 86 12.25 8.21 -7.57
N ALA A 87 13.09 8.64 -8.51
CA ALA A 87 13.02 8.18 -9.90
C ALA A 87 13.34 6.68 -10.03
N LEU A 88 14.33 6.19 -9.29
CA LEU A 88 14.68 4.77 -9.25
C LEU A 88 13.54 3.91 -8.68
N ILE A 89 12.90 4.38 -7.60
CA ILE A 89 11.76 3.69 -6.99
C ILE A 89 10.55 3.69 -7.92
N LEU A 90 10.28 4.79 -8.63
CA LEU A 90 9.19 4.87 -9.62
C LEU A 90 9.41 3.89 -10.78
N ILE A 91 10.63 3.81 -11.32
CA ILE A 91 10.96 2.87 -12.39
C ILE A 91 10.85 1.42 -11.90
N GLY A 92 11.46 1.12 -10.74
CA GLY A 92 11.40 -0.23 -10.15
C GLY A 92 9.98 -0.66 -9.80
N GLY A 93 9.21 0.22 -9.17
CA GLY A 93 7.81 -0.03 -8.82
C GLY A 93 6.90 -0.18 -10.05
N GLY A 94 7.11 0.65 -11.07
CA GLY A 94 6.39 0.55 -12.35
C GLY A 94 6.64 -0.78 -13.05
N LEU A 95 7.91 -1.21 -13.15
CA LEU A 95 8.28 -2.51 -13.70
C LEU A 95 7.72 -3.68 -12.89
N PHE A 96 7.75 -3.59 -11.56
CA PHE A 96 7.17 -4.61 -10.68
C PHE A 96 5.65 -4.76 -10.91
N LEU A 97 4.92 -3.64 -11.03
CA LEU A 97 3.49 -3.67 -11.31
C LEU A 97 3.20 -4.26 -12.70
N LEU A 98 3.97 -3.90 -13.72
CA LEU A 98 3.85 -4.50 -15.06
C LEU A 98 4.04 -6.01 -14.99
N ALA A 99 5.12 -6.49 -14.38
CA ALA A 99 5.39 -7.92 -14.24
C ALA A 99 4.30 -8.66 -13.45
N LYS A 100 3.85 -8.09 -12.32
CA LYS A 100 2.78 -8.69 -11.50
C LYS A 100 1.45 -8.73 -12.25
N SER A 101 1.05 -7.63 -12.88
CA SER A 101 -0.20 -7.57 -13.66
C SER A 101 -0.16 -8.54 -14.83
N THR A 102 0.95 -8.63 -15.57
CA THR A 102 1.13 -9.65 -16.62
C THR A 102 0.99 -11.06 -16.07
N ARG A 103 1.61 -11.35 -14.91
CA ARG A 103 1.53 -12.67 -14.27
C ARG A 103 0.13 -13.00 -13.74
N GLU A 104 -0.59 -12.02 -13.18
CA GLU A 104 -1.97 -12.19 -12.73
C GLU A 104 -2.91 -12.43 -13.92
N ILE A 105 -2.73 -11.69 -15.02
CA ILE A 105 -3.48 -11.89 -16.28
C ILE A 105 -3.18 -13.27 -16.86
N HIS A 106 -1.90 -13.65 -16.94
CA HIS A 106 -1.48 -14.96 -17.44
C HIS A 106 -2.06 -16.11 -16.60
N ASN A 107 -2.00 -16.00 -15.27
CA ASN A 107 -2.59 -17.00 -14.36
C ASN A 107 -4.12 -17.08 -14.48
N LYS A 108 -4.83 -15.96 -14.67
CA LYS A 108 -6.28 -15.95 -14.89
C LYS A 108 -6.67 -16.57 -16.24
N LEU A 109 -5.83 -16.42 -17.27
CA LEU A 109 -6.04 -17.00 -18.60
C LEU A 109 -5.66 -18.49 -18.68
N GLU A 110 -4.64 -18.95 -17.95
CA GLU A 110 -4.25 -20.37 -17.91
C GLU A 110 -5.14 -21.20 -16.97
N GLY A 111 -5.69 -20.60 -15.92
CA GLY A 111 -6.61 -21.26 -14.98
C GLY A 111 -7.96 -21.69 -15.57
N GLU A 112 -8.27 -21.29 -16.81
CA GLU A 112 -9.51 -21.65 -17.51
C GLU A 112 -9.37 -22.89 -18.44
N ASN A 113 -8.17 -23.47 -18.59
CA ASN A 113 -7.92 -24.57 -19.56
C ASN A 113 -7.37 -25.89 -18.95
N GLY A 114 -7.48 -26.09 -17.63
CA GLY A 114 -6.87 -27.23 -16.94
C GLY A 114 -7.79 -28.38 -16.50
N ASP A 115 -9.09 -28.37 -16.81
CA ASP A 115 -10.05 -29.38 -16.27
C ASP A 115 -10.90 -30.07 -17.36
N ARG A 116 -10.22 -30.60 -18.39
CA ARG A 116 -10.79 -31.57 -19.33
C ARG A 116 -9.73 -32.59 -19.74
N SER A 117 -9.53 -33.63 -18.94
CA SER A 117 -9.08 -34.97 -19.37
C SER A 117 -9.39 -35.99 -18.30
#